data_AF-A0A812X5S8-F1
#
_entry.id   AF-A0A812X5S8-F1
#
_cell.length_a   1.000
_cell.length_b   1.000
_cell.length_c   1.000
_cell.angle_alpha   90.00
_cell.angle_beta   90.00
_cell.angle_gamma   90.00
#
_symmetry.space_group_name_H-M   'P 1'
#
loop_
_entity.id
_entity.type
_entity.pdbx_description
1 polymer ?
#
loop_
_entity_poly.entity_id
_entity_poly.type
_entity_poly.pdbx_seq_one_letter_code
_entity_poly.pdbx_strand_id
1 'polypeptide(L)'
;DLSNSLWATATLAELSLEALPAAAVLAPEIRRTAEDFNPQEISNSLWAAATLQDSVPEVLAAVPPLAANLGRLAGQMVPQDLSNCLWAAARLRERSPEVLQAVGAVVVEIPKKVNYMIPREIASCLWAAATLRDSAPEVMRAVEALALAVPEQVGHFNCQDLANSLWASAHLRSAVPQVLGAIPAMTEQVPKLTSRMRPQHLSNCLWAAATLQDFAPEVLAVVDALAERIPEKVKDFNAQEMSMCLWAAATLQEATPGILEAVPALAKSIPGQASKMNPQDLSSCLWAAANLEATAPAALQVVPAIAQRIPDSSMKFNSQELSNCLWAASILKSGAPEVLQAVPALAERIPGKASVMIPQDLANCLVAAGHLKHAAPVILQAMPAIEEHDSATLVRLLWEIWKTRRCKGEDR
;
A
#
# COMPACT_ATOMS: atom_id res chain seq x y z
N ASP A 1 21.61 24.96 -14.43
CA ASP A 1 21.09 25.82 -13.33
C ASP A 1 19.61 25.65 -13.03
N LEU A 2 18.70 25.76 -14.01
CA LEU A 2 17.25 25.65 -13.77
C LEU A 2 16.84 24.36 -13.03
N SER A 3 17.30 23.20 -13.52
CA SER A 3 16.98 21.90 -12.90
C SER A 3 17.48 21.80 -11.46
N ASN A 4 18.73 22.21 -11.20
CA ASN A 4 19.31 22.20 -9.85
C ASN A 4 18.61 23.17 -8.91
N SER A 5 18.18 24.33 -9.41
CA SER A 5 17.37 25.29 -8.64
C SER A 5 16.00 24.71 -8.29
N LEU A 6 15.34 24.01 -9.22
CA LEU A 6 14.05 23.37 -8.94
C LEU A 6 14.23 22.21 -7.94
N TRP A 7 15.28 21.41 -8.09
CA TRP A 7 15.63 20.35 -7.15
C TRP A 7 15.93 20.89 -5.75
N ALA A 8 16.71 21.97 -5.65
CA ALA A 8 16.98 22.62 -4.37
C ALA A 8 15.70 23.19 -3.75
N THR A 9 14.83 23.78 -4.56
CA THR A 9 13.51 24.28 -4.12
C THR A 9 12.64 23.15 -3.58
N ALA A 10 12.57 22.02 -4.27
CA ALA A 10 11.84 20.83 -3.83
C ALA A 10 12.40 20.27 -2.51
N THR A 11 13.72 20.24 -2.38
CA THR A 11 14.39 19.79 -1.15
C THR A 11 14.11 20.73 0.03
N LEU A 12 14.11 22.05 -0.20
CA LEU A 12 13.82 23.04 0.83
C LEU A 12 12.34 23.11 1.21
N ALA A 13 11.44 22.76 0.28
CA ALA A 13 10.00 22.72 0.52
C ALA A 13 9.61 21.71 1.61
N GLU A 14 10.44 20.70 1.86
CA GLU A 14 10.27 19.76 2.99
C GLU A 14 10.53 20.43 4.36
N LEU A 15 11.23 21.57 4.39
CA LEU A 15 11.60 22.32 5.60
C LEU A 15 10.82 23.63 5.74
N SER A 16 10.52 24.32 4.64
CA SER A 16 9.83 25.60 4.64
C SER A 16 9.00 25.82 3.36
N LEU A 17 7.77 26.29 3.53
CA LEU A 17 6.86 26.63 2.42
C LEU A 17 7.28 27.91 1.66
N GLU A 18 8.23 28.69 2.19
CA GLU A 18 8.69 29.94 1.57
C GLU A 18 9.39 29.72 0.22
N ALA A 19 9.91 28.52 -0.03
CA ALA A 19 10.57 28.18 -1.28
C ALA A 19 9.58 27.89 -2.42
N LEU A 20 8.31 27.58 -2.11
CA LEU A 20 7.31 27.14 -3.11
C LEU A 20 7.08 28.13 -4.27
N PRO A 21 7.03 29.46 -4.08
CA PRO A 21 6.83 30.40 -5.20
C PRO A 21 7.93 30.31 -6.25
N ALA A 22 9.18 29.99 -5.86
CA ALA A 22 10.29 29.86 -6.80
C ALA A 22 10.05 28.69 -7.78
N ALA A 23 9.48 27.58 -7.31
CA ALA A 23 9.18 26.44 -8.17
C ALA A 23 8.14 26.78 -9.25
N ALA A 24 7.11 27.57 -8.90
CA ALA A 24 6.10 28.02 -9.86
C ALA A 24 6.69 28.88 -10.98
N VAL A 25 7.71 29.68 -10.67
CA VAL A 25 8.44 30.52 -11.65
C VAL A 25 9.39 29.68 -12.52
N LEU A 26 10.03 28.66 -11.95
CA LEU A 26 10.97 27.80 -12.68
C LEU A 26 10.26 26.85 -13.66
N ALA A 27 9.04 26.42 -13.36
CA ALA A 27 8.34 25.42 -14.15
C ALA A 27 8.13 25.80 -15.64
N PRO A 28 7.66 27.02 -16.00
CA PRO A 28 7.54 27.42 -17.40
C PRO A 28 8.88 27.44 -18.16
N GLU A 29 9.97 27.88 -17.52
CA GLU A 29 11.29 27.92 -18.15
C GLU A 29 11.86 26.52 -18.37
N ILE A 30 11.70 25.62 -17.39
CA ILE A 30 12.06 24.20 -17.54
C ILE A 30 11.26 23.57 -18.67
N ARG A 31 9.93 23.80 -18.71
CA ARG A 31 9.08 23.31 -19.80
C ARG A 31 9.57 23.77 -21.18
N ARG A 32 10.03 25.01 -21.31
CA ARG A 32 10.50 25.59 -22.57
C ARG A 32 11.88 25.07 -22.99
N THR A 33 12.72 24.66 -22.06
CA THR A 33 14.13 24.31 -22.30
C THR A 33 14.46 22.83 -22.08
N ALA A 34 13.47 22.00 -21.73
CA ALA A 34 13.66 20.59 -21.41
C ALA A 34 14.32 19.76 -22.53
N GLU A 35 14.20 20.16 -23.80
CA GLU A 35 14.86 19.48 -24.93
C GLU A 35 16.41 19.58 -24.87
N ASP A 36 16.93 20.65 -24.27
CA ASP A 36 18.37 20.91 -24.15
C ASP A 36 18.98 20.29 -22.89
N PHE A 37 18.17 19.70 -22.01
CA PHE A 37 18.63 19.17 -20.73
C PHE A 37 19.48 17.92 -20.91
N ASN A 38 20.51 17.81 -20.06
CA ASN A 38 21.31 16.59 -19.94
C ASN A 38 20.59 15.54 -19.05
N PRO A 39 21.10 14.29 -18.96
CA PRO A 39 20.46 13.22 -18.18
C PRO A 39 20.16 13.57 -16.72
N GLN A 40 21.11 14.21 -16.02
CA GLN A 40 20.94 14.64 -14.63
C GLN A 40 19.90 15.75 -14.50
N GLU A 41 19.88 16.69 -15.45
CA GLU A 41 18.91 17.78 -15.42
C GLU A 41 17.48 17.27 -15.62
N ILE A 42 17.28 16.26 -16.47
CA ILE A 42 15.98 15.58 -16.62
C ILE A 42 15.59 14.86 -15.33
N SER A 43 16.49 14.05 -14.75
CA SER A 43 16.19 13.24 -13.56
C SER A 43 15.83 14.12 -12.36
N ASN A 44 16.62 15.18 -12.11
CA ASN A 44 16.39 16.13 -11.03
C ASN A 44 15.08 16.91 -11.20
N SER A 45 14.75 17.34 -12.43
CA SER A 45 13.51 18.07 -12.69
C SER A 45 12.27 17.20 -12.53
N LEU A 46 12.32 15.94 -13.00
CA LEU A 46 11.22 14.98 -12.79
C LEU A 46 11.03 14.67 -11.30
N TRP A 47 12.13 14.44 -10.58
CA TRP A 47 12.08 14.21 -9.12
C TRP A 47 11.48 15.40 -8.38
N ALA A 48 11.90 16.62 -8.75
CA ALA A 48 11.39 17.84 -8.13
C ALA A 48 9.91 18.07 -8.44
N ALA A 49 9.49 17.86 -9.70
CA ALA A 49 8.07 17.93 -10.08
C ALA A 49 7.22 16.91 -9.30
N ALA A 50 7.69 15.68 -9.16
CA ALA A 50 7.02 14.63 -8.39
C ALA A 50 6.90 14.95 -6.90
N THR A 51 7.91 15.64 -6.33
CA THR A 51 7.94 16.06 -4.94
C THR A 51 6.98 17.23 -4.68
N LEU A 52 6.92 18.18 -5.61
CA LEU A 52 6.16 19.42 -5.47
C LEU A 52 4.72 19.35 -6.01
N GLN A 53 4.32 18.27 -6.68
CA GLN A 53 3.04 18.17 -7.41
C GLN A 53 1.82 18.66 -6.62
N ASP A 54 1.74 18.36 -5.33
CA ASP A 54 0.58 18.68 -4.48
C ASP A 54 0.59 20.13 -4.00
N SER A 55 1.77 20.70 -3.77
CA SER A 55 1.94 22.07 -3.26
C SER A 55 2.07 23.11 -4.37
N VAL A 56 2.59 22.72 -5.54
CA VAL A 56 2.83 23.59 -6.71
C VAL A 56 2.42 22.84 -7.98
N PRO A 57 1.12 22.73 -8.28
CA PRO A 57 0.63 22.00 -9.46
C PRO A 57 1.21 22.48 -10.80
N GLU A 58 1.69 23.71 -10.88
CA GLU A 58 2.31 24.32 -12.07
C GLU A 58 3.54 23.53 -12.56
N VAL A 59 4.27 22.85 -11.67
CA VAL A 59 5.43 22.02 -12.03
C VAL A 59 5.06 20.87 -12.97
N LEU A 60 3.80 20.44 -12.95
CA LEU A 60 3.31 19.35 -13.81
C LEU A 60 3.35 19.72 -15.29
N ALA A 61 3.26 21.00 -15.64
CA ALA A 61 3.33 21.45 -17.03
C ALA A 61 4.70 21.16 -17.67
N ALA A 62 5.75 20.98 -16.86
CA ALA A 62 7.09 20.61 -17.32
C ALA A 62 7.28 19.10 -17.50
N VAL A 63 6.42 18.26 -16.93
CA VAL A 63 6.61 16.79 -16.95
C VAL A 63 6.56 16.21 -18.37
N PRO A 64 5.61 16.57 -19.26
CA PRO A 64 5.55 15.98 -20.60
C PRO A 64 6.83 16.15 -21.44
N PRO A 65 7.42 17.36 -21.60
CA PRO A 65 8.65 17.49 -22.37
C PRO A 65 9.88 16.88 -21.66
N LEU A 66 9.91 16.83 -20.33
CA LEU A 66 10.97 16.10 -19.60
C LEU A 66 10.89 14.59 -19.88
N ALA A 67 9.69 14.01 -19.82
CA ALA A 67 9.46 12.58 -20.08
C ALA A 67 9.81 12.20 -21.53
N ALA A 68 9.50 13.07 -22.51
CA ALA A 68 9.83 12.83 -23.91
C ALA A 68 11.34 12.66 -24.17
N ASN A 69 12.20 13.25 -23.34
CA ASN A 69 13.66 13.15 -23.46
C ASN A 69 14.25 11.85 -22.91
N LEU A 70 13.52 11.13 -22.06
CA LEU A 70 14.02 9.90 -21.41
C LEU A 70 14.38 8.81 -22.41
N GLY A 71 13.62 8.67 -23.50
CA GLY A 71 13.92 7.68 -24.55
C GLY A 71 15.30 7.84 -25.18
N ARG A 72 15.77 9.10 -25.31
CA ARG A 72 17.10 9.43 -25.87
C ARG A 72 18.21 9.37 -24.82
N LEU A 73 17.91 9.74 -23.58
CA LEU A 73 18.92 10.00 -22.55
C LEU A 73 19.12 8.86 -21.54
N ALA A 74 18.17 7.93 -21.38
CA ALA A 74 18.23 6.89 -20.35
C ALA A 74 19.53 6.05 -20.40
N GLY A 75 20.06 5.77 -21.60
CA GLY A 75 21.33 5.05 -21.75
C GLY A 75 22.52 5.74 -21.07
N GLN A 76 22.50 7.06 -20.98
CA GLN A 76 23.56 7.90 -20.42
C GLN A 76 23.37 8.20 -18.92
N MET A 77 22.20 7.86 -18.38
CA MET A 77 21.86 8.10 -16.97
C MET A 77 22.73 7.25 -16.04
N VAL A 78 23.19 7.88 -14.96
CA VAL A 78 23.84 7.16 -13.85
C VAL A 78 22.79 6.47 -12.97
N PRO A 79 23.17 5.54 -12.07
CA PRO A 79 22.25 4.86 -11.16
C PRO A 79 21.24 5.77 -10.45
N GLN A 80 21.70 6.90 -9.90
CA GLN A 80 20.86 7.88 -9.23
C GLN A 80 19.78 8.44 -10.16
N ASP A 81 20.15 8.82 -11.39
CA ASP A 81 19.22 9.39 -12.37
C ASP A 81 18.09 8.41 -12.70
N LEU A 82 18.44 7.14 -12.95
CA LEU A 82 17.47 6.08 -13.23
C LEU A 82 16.49 5.90 -12.07
N SER A 83 17.01 5.86 -10.84
CA SER A 83 16.18 5.70 -9.64
C SER A 83 15.24 6.89 -9.41
N ASN A 84 15.73 8.12 -9.63
CA ASN A 84 14.94 9.35 -9.53
C ASN A 84 13.83 9.37 -10.57
N CYS A 85 14.13 9.02 -11.83
CA CYS A 85 13.14 8.96 -12.89
C CYS A 85 12.05 7.92 -12.61
N LEU A 86 12.42 6.72 -12.15
CA LEU A 86 11.44 5.67 -11.88
C LEU A 86 10.57 6.01 -10.65
N TRP A 87 11.17 6.56 -9.60
CA TRP A 87 10.43 7.06 -8.43
C TRP A 87 9.49 8.21 -8.80
N ALA A 88 9.94 9.15 -9.63
CA ALA A 88 9.11 10.25 -10.12
C ALA A 88 7.93 9.73 -10.96
N ALA A 89 8.18 8.75 -11.84
CA ALA A 89 7.12 8.12 -12.62
C ALA A 89 6.04 7.48 -11.73
N ALA A 90 6.46 6.74 -10.69
CA ALA A 90 5.54 6.14 -9.72
C ALA A 90 4.68 7.18 -8.99
N ARG A 91 5.25 8.33 -8.64
CA ARG A 91 4.55 9.42 -7.95
C ARG A 91 3.68 10.27 -8.87
N LEU A 92 4.01 10.38 -10.15
CA LEU A 92 3.30 11.24 -11.11
C LEU A 92 2.22 10.50 -11.91
N ARG A 93 2.17 9.15 -11.87
CA ARG A 93 1.33 8.30 -12.72
C ARG A 93 -0.14 8.76 -12.88
N GLU A 94 -0.76 9.31 -11.83
CA GLU A 94 -2.17 9.73 -11.85
C GLU A 94 -2.35 11.14 -12.43
N ARG A 95 -1.37 12.03 -12.21
CA ARG A 95 -1.47 13.47 -12.52
C ARG A 95 -0.73 13.86 -13.79
N SER A 96 0.21 13.04 -14.24
CA SER A 96 0.96 13.20 -15.49
C SER A 96 1.30 11.81 -16.05
N PRO A 97 0.28 11.05 -16.51
CA PRO A 97 0.45 9.68 -17.00
C PRO A 97 1.40 9.56 -18.20
N GLU A 98 1.73 10.66 -18.88
CA GLU A 98 2.71 10.72 -19.96
C GLU A 98 4.09 10.20 -19.54
N VAL A 99 4.44 10.35 -18.26
CA VAL A 99 5.71 9.81 -17.70
C VAL A 99 5.80 8.30 -17.84
N LEU A 100 4.66 7.59 -17.89
CA LEU A 100 4.62 6.13 -18.00
C LEU A 100 5.15 5.64 -19.35
N GLN A 101 4.96 6.41 -20.43
CA GLN A 101 5.44 6.04 -21.77
C GLN A 101 6.97 5.94 -21.84
N ALA A 102 7.67 6.60 -20.92
CA ALA A 102 9.12 6.62 -20.84
C ALA A 102 9.71 5.59 -19.87
N VAL A 103 8.89 4.95 -19.03
CA VAL A 103 9.35 3.97 -18.02
C VAL A 103 10.12 2.84 -18.69
N GLY A 104 9.63 2.36 -19.83
CA GLY A 104 10.30 1.32 -20.63
C GLY A 104 11.74 1.61 -21.01
N ALA A 105 12.11 2.87 -21.25
CA ALA A 105 13.47 3.28 -21.58
C ALA A 105 14.40 3.32 -20.35
N VAL A 106 13.86 3.69 -19.18
CA VAL A 106 14.61 3.73 -17.92
C VAL A 106 14.88 2.31 -17.40
N VAL A 107 13.87 1.44 -17.41
CA VAL A 107 13.96 0.11 -16.77
C VAL A 107 14.90 -0.85 -17.48
N VAL A 108 15.12 -0.71 -18.80
CA VAL A 108 16.09 -1.55 -19.54
C VAL A 108 17.54 -1.24 -19.18
N GLU A 109 17.79 -0.07 -18.60
CA GLU A 109 19.13 0.34 -18.18
C GLU A 109 19.48 -0.12 -16.77
N ILE A 110 18.48 -0.41 -15.93
CA ILE A 110 18.68 -0.81 -14.53
C ILE A 110 19.51 -2.10 -14.43
N PRO A 111 19.19 -3.22 -15.12
CA PRO A 111 20.00 -4.44 -15.03
C PRO A 111 21.46 -4.25 -15.47
N LYS A 112 21.73 -3.29 -16.37
CA LYS A 112 23.08 -2.99 -16.86
C LYS A 112 23.92 -2.21 -15.85
N LYS A 113 23.26 -1.50 -14.92
CA LYS A 113 23.91 -0.55 -13.98
C LYS A 113 23.69 -0.92 -12.50
N VAL A 114 22.96 -1.99 -12.20
CA VAL A 114 22.58 -2.39 -10.83
C VAL A 114 23.79 -2.59 -9.91
N ASN A 115 24.92 -3.09 -10.42
CA ASN A 115 26.14 -3.29 -9.64
C ASN A 115 26.79 -1.98 -9.16
N TYR A 116 26.36 -0.83 -9.69
CA TYR A 116 26.80 0.50 -9.27
C TYR A 116 25.74 1.23 -8.44
N MET A 117 24.58 0.61 -8.20
CA MET A 117 23.51 1.22 -7.40
C MET A 117 23.83 1.15 -5.92
N ILE A 118 23.58 2.27 -5.23
CA ILE A 118 23.63 2.30 -3.76
C ILE A 118 22.29 1.81 -3.17
N PRO A 119 22.24 1.44 -1.87
CA PRO A 119 21.03 0.98 -1.18
C PRO A 119 19.73 1.73 -1.49
N ARG A 120 19.77 3.06 -1.39
CA ARG A 120 18.62 3.93 -1.60
C ARG A 120 18.07 3.83 -3.02
N GLU A 121 18.94 3.66 -4.01
CA GLU A 121 18.55 3.58 -5.42
C GLU A 121 17.87 2.23 -5.71
N ILE A 122 18.41 1.15 -5.14
CA ILE A 122 17.79 -0.19 -5.22
C ILE A 122 16.39 -0.16 -4.59
N ALA A 123 16.29 0.33 -3.36
CA ALA A 123 15.01 0.38 -2.64
C ALA A 123 13.98 1.29 -3.33
N SER A 124 14.41 2.43 -3.86
CA SER A 124 13.54 3.34 -4.60
C SER A 124 13.04 2.71 -5.90
N CYS A 125 13.91 2.00 -6.63
CA CYS A 125 13.52 1.28 -7.83
C CYS A 125 12.54 0.14 -7.53
N LEU A 126 12.77 -0.65 -6.48
CA LEU A 126 11.85 -1.73 -6.05
C LEU A 126 10.49 -1.16 -5.65
N TRP A 127 10.47 -0.10 -4.84
CA TRP A 127 9.24 0.58 -4.45
C TRP A 127 8.48 1.13 -5.65
N ALA A 128 9.18 1.76 -6.59
CA ALA A 128 8.58 2.30 -7.80
C ALA A 128 8.05 1.18 -8.70
N ALA A 129 8.76 0.06 -8.85
CA ALA A 129 8.29 -1.10 -9.61
C ALA A 129 7.03 -1.72 -9.00
N ALA A 130 6.96 -1.86 -7.67
CA ALA A 130 5.77 -2.32 -6.97
C ALA A 130 4.58 -1.36 -7.16
N THR A 131 4.83 -0.05 -7.13
CA THR A 131 3.81 0.99 -7.29
C THR A 131 3.29 1.08 -8.72
N LEU A 132 4.16 0.87 -9.71
CA LEU A 132 3.85 0.97 -11.14
C LEU A 132 3.36 -0.33 -11.77
N ARG A 133 3.34 -1.45 -11.02
CA ARG A 133 3.12 -2.80 -11.55
C ARG A 133 1.92 -2.93 -12.50
N ASP A 134 0.83 -2.22 -12.22
CA ASP A 134 -0.44 -2.33 -12.93
C ASP A 134 -0.53 -1.28 -14.06
N SER A 135 0.12 -0.13 -13.91
CA SER A 135 0.08 0.99 -14.87
C SER A 135 1.22 0.98 -15.89
N ALA A 136 2.35 0.34 -15.56
CA ALA A 136 3.52 0.17 -16.42
C ALA A 136 4.18 -1.21 -16.14
N PRO A 137 3.59 -2.33 -16.60
CA PRO A 137 4.08 -3.68 -16.30
C PRO A 137 5.54 -3.95 -16.72
N GLU A 138 6.09 -3.16 -17.63
CA GLU A 138 7.48 -3.29 -18.07
C GLU A 138 8.53 -3.04 -16.97
N VAL A 139 8.14 -2.44 -15.83
CA VAL A 139 8.98 -2.30 -14.64
C VAL A 139 9.46 -3.64 -14.09
N MET A 140 8.70 -4.72 -14.33
CA MET A 140 9.05 -6.07 -13.90
C MET A 140 10.40 -6.54 -14.45
N ARG A 141 10.82 -6.02 -15.61
CA ARG A 141 12.11 -6.36 -16.23
C ARG A 141 13.34 -5.98 -15.40
N ALA A 142 13.18 -5.02 -14.48
CA ALA A 142 14.27 -4.59 -13.59
C ALA A 142 14.26 -5.31 -12.23
N VAL A 143 13.11 -5.86 -11.81
CA VAL A 143 12.88 -6.34 -10.44
C VAL A 143 13.80 -7.50 -10.08
N GLU A 144 14.01 -8.46 -10.97
CA GLU A 144 14.88 -9.61 -10.70
C GLU A 144 16.33 -9.16 -10.41
N ALA A 145 16.89 -8.29 -11.27
CA ALA A 145 18.24 -7.76 -11.08
C ALA A 145 18.37 -6.97 -9.78
N LEU A 146 17.37 -6.14 -9.45
CA LEU A 146 17.32 -5.38 -8.20
C LEU A 146 17.26 -6.31 -6.98
N ALA A 147 16.41 -7.34 -7.02
CA ALA A 147 16.26 -8.31 -5.93
C ALA A 147 17.55 -9.08 -5.66
N LEU A 148 18.26 -9.51 -6.72
CA LEU A 148 19.54 -10.21 -6.60
C LEU A 148 20.66 -9.33 -6.03
N ALA A 149 20.57 -8.01 -6.18
CA ALA A 149 21.54 -7.07 -5.60
C ALA A 149 21.28 -6.75 -4.13
N VAL A 150 20.07 -6.99 -3.60
CA VAL A 150 19.71 -6.67 -2.21
C VAL A 150 20.63 -7.35 -1.20
N PRO A 151 20.89 -8.67 -1.24
CA PRO A 151 21.71 -9.34 -0.21
C PRO A 151 23.10 -8.75 -0.01
N GLU A 152 23.72 -8.23 -1.07
CA GLU A 152 25.05 -7.60 -1.00
C GLU A 152 25.02 -6.17 -0.41
N GLN A 153 23.90 -5.48 -0.57
CA GLN A 153 23.75 -4.06 -0.19
C GLN A 153 22.98 -3.86 1.12
N VAL A 154 22.23 -4.86 1.59
CA VAL A 154 21.26 -4.72 2.69
C VAL A 154 21.89 -4.26 4.01
N GLY A 155 23.17 -4.56 4.25
CA GLY A 155 23.91 -4.08 5.42
C GLY A 155 24.07 -2.56 5.49
N HIS A 156 23.88 -1.86 4.37
CA HIS A 156 23.95 -0.39 4.27
C HIS A 156 22.57 0.27 4.14
N PHE A 157 21.48 -0.50 4.19
CA PHE A 157 20.13 0.03 4.11
C PHE A 157 19.81 0.87 5.36
N ASN A 158 19.19 2.03 5.15
CA ASN A 158 18.55 2.73 6.25
C ASN A 158 17.14 2.15 6.52
N CYS A 159 16.43 2.68 7.53
CA CYS A 159 15.09 2.19 7.88
C CYS A 159 14.07 2.28 6.74
N GLN A 160 14.14 3.34 5.92
CA GLN A 160 13.23 3.54 4.79
C GLN A 160 13.56 2.57 3.66
N ASP A 161 14.84 2.40 3.33
CA ASP A 161 15.28 1.47 2.28
C ASP A 161 14.80 0.04 2.61
N LEU A 162 14.97 -0.39 3.86
CA LEU A 162 14.56 -1.71 4.33
C LEU A 162 13.03 -1.90 4.29
N ALA A 163 12.29 -0.95 4.85
CA ALA A 163 10.83 -1.03 4.89
C ALA A 163 10.22 -1.02 3.48
N ASN A 164 10.74 -0.17 2.59
CA ASN A 164 10.27 -0.07 1.22
C ASN A 164 10.59 -1.34 0.40
N SER A 165 11.77 -1.93 0.59
CA SER A 165 12.13 -3.16 -0.12
C SER A 165 11.33 -4.38 0.37
N LEU A 166 11.05 -4.50 1.67
CA LEU A 166 10.14 -5.54 2.19
C LEU A 166 8.72 -5.37 1.64
N TRP A 167 8.19 -4.14 1.69
CA TRP A 167 6.86 -3.82 1.15
C TRP A 167 6.78 -4.10 -0.36
N ALA A 168 7.79 -3.68 -1.12
CA ALA A 168 7.86 -3.94 -2.55
C ALA A 168 7.92 -5.44 -2.85
N SER A 169 8.73 -6.20 -2.10
CA SER A 169 8.83 -7.65 -2.25
C SER A 169 7.48 -8.34 -2.01
N ALA A 170 6.73 -7.91 -1.00
CA ALA A 170 5.37 -8.39 -0.76
C ALA A 170 4.45 -8.13 -1.98
N HIS A 171 4.49 -6.94 -2.58
CA HIS A 171 3.67 -6.61 -3.75
C HIS A 171 4.09 -7.33 -5.04
N LEU A 172 5.37 -7.67 -5.18
CA LEU A 172 5.98 -8.20 -6.40
C LEU A 172 6.10 -9.74 -6.42
N ARG A 173 5.96 -10.42 -5.26
CA ARG A 173 6.20 -11.87 -5.10
C ARG A 173 5.53 -12.77 -6.13
N SER A 174 4.32 -12.44 -6.57
CA SER A 174 3.57 -13.27 -7.52
C SER A 174 4.04 -13.08 -8.96
N ALA A 175 4.50 -11.87 -9.31
CA ALA A 175 4.97 -11.53 -10.65
C ALA A 175 6.46 -11.87 -10.84
N VAL A 176 7.27 -11.66 -9.80
CA VAL A 176 8.72 -11.89 -9.80
C VAL A 176 9.11 -12.59 -8.49
N PRO A 177 8.98 -13.93 -8.41
CA PRO A 177 9.26 -14.70 -7.19
C PRO A 177 10.68 -14.54 -6.62
N GLN A 178 11.65 -14.10 -7.44
CA GLN A 178 13.03 -13.86 -7.04
C GLN A 178 13.16 -12.83 -5.91
N VAL A 179 12.18 -11.93 -5.74
CA VAL A 179 12.15 -11.00 -4.59
C VAL A 179 12.12 -11.74 -3.24
N LEU A 180 11.59 -12.96 -3.20
CA LEU A 180 11.55 -13.80 -1.99
C LEU A 180 12.97 -14.19 -1.53
N GLY A 181 13.92 -14.34 -2.46
CA GLY A 181 15.31 -14.66 -2.13
C GLY A 181 16.04 -13.57 -1.33
N ALA A 182 15.57 -12.32 -1.40
CA ALA A 182 16.13 -11.20 -0.65
C ALA A 182 15.58 -11.09 0.79
N ILE A 183 14.46 -11.76 1.08
CA ILE A 183 13.75 -11.64 2.36
C ILE A 183 14.58 -12.06 3.57
N PRO A 184 15.34 -13.19 3.56
CA PRO A 184 16.15 -13.58 4.71
C PRO A 184 17.18 -12.52 5.09
N ALA A 185 17.88 -11.96 4.10
CA ALA A 185 18.90 -10.94 4.31
C ALA A 185 18.31 -9.62 4.85
N MET A 186 17.14 -9.20 4.35
CA MET A 186 16.40 -8.04 4.89
C MET A 186 15.92 -8.28 6.32
N THR A 187 15.36 -9.45 6.59
CA THR A 187 14.86 -9.84 7.91
C THR A 187 15.96 -9.76 8.97
N GLU A 188 17.18 -10.22 8.66
CA GLU A 188 18.32 -10.13 9.58
C GLU A 188 18.71 -8.68 9.94
N GLN A 189 18.44 -7.71 9.07
CA GLN A 189 18.74 -6.30 9.33
C GLN A 189 17.67 -5.59 10.16
N VAL A 190 16.42 -6.09 10.18
CA VAL A 190 15.31 -5.40 10.86
C VAL A 190 15.65 -5.11 12.32
N PRO A 191 16.06 -6.08 13.18
CA PRO A 191 16.33 -5.82 14.60
C PRO A 191 17.39 -4.74 14.84
N LYS A 192 18.35 -4.56 13.91
CA LYS A 192 19.42 -3.56 14.00
C LYS A 192 18.90 -2.13 13.79
N LEU A 193 17.77 -1.99 13.10
CA LEU A 193 17.17 -0.71 12.71
C LEU A 193 15.85 -0.40 13.44
N THR A 194 15.21 -1.39 14.04
CA THR A 194 13.88 -1.29 14.68
C THR A 194 13.74 -0.11 15.66
N SER A 195 14.77 0.19 16.46
CA SER A 195 14.73 1.31 17.41
C SER A 195 14.61 2.69 16.74
N ARG A 196 15.12 2.83 15.51
CA ARG A 196 15.14 4.06 14.71
C ARG A 196 13.96 4.16 13.74
N MET A 197 13.17 3.10 13.60
CA MET A 197 12.02 3.09 12.69
C MET A 197 10.97 4.11 13.15
N ARG A 198 10.46 4.88 12.17
CA ARG A 198 9.30 5.76 12.34
C ARG A 198 8.02 4.97 12.03
N PRO A 199 6.83 5.48 12.39
CA PRO A 199 5.54 4.82 12.15
C PRO A 199 5.40 4.15 10.77
N GLN A 200 5.64 4.90 9.69
CA GLN A 200 5.61 4.37 8.32
C GLN A 200 6.48 3.13 8.10
N HIS A 201 7.69 3.10 8.69
CA HIS A 201 8.60 1.97 8.52
C HIS A 201 8.07 0.74 9.26
N LEU A 202 7.53 0.93 10.48
CA LEU A 202 6.94 -0.15 11.27
C LEU A 202 5.71 -0.73 10.56
N SER A 203 4.80 0.12 10.08
CA SER A 203 3.59 -0.33 9.39
C SER A 203 3.90 -1.06 8.09
N ASN A 204 4.86 -0.58 7.29
CA ASN A 204 5.27 -1.24 6.06
C ASN A 204 5.91 -2.61 6.34
N CYS A 205 6.80 -2.71 7.33
CA CYS A 205 7.43 -3.97 7.70
C CYS A 205 6.41 -4.99 8.23
N LEU A 206 5.51 -4.60 9.13
CA LEU A 206 4.49 -5.49 9.69
C LEU A 206 3.48 -5.95 8.62
N TRP A 207 3.04 -5.03 7.76
CA TRP A 207 2.16 -5.38 6.64
C TRP A 207 2.85 -6.33 5.66
N ALA A 208 4.13 -6.10 5.35
CA ALA A 208 4.92 -7.00 4.51
C ALA A 208 5.06 -8.38 5.15
N ALA A 209 5.36 -8.45 6.46
CA ALA A 209 5.47 -9.71 7.20
C ALA A 209 4.15 -10.50 7.15
N ALA A 210 3.02 -9.85 7.44
CA ALA A 210 1.69 -10.44 7.35
C ALA A 210 1.37 -10.98 5.93
N THR A 211 1.79 -10.25 4.90
CA THR A 211 1.55 -10.60 3.49
C THR A 211 2.48 -11.71 2.97
N LEU A 212 3.68 -11.82 3.55
CA LEU A 212 4.73 -12.76 3.14
C LEU A 212 4.78 -14.04 3.99
N GLN A 213 4.03 -14.14 5.08
CA GLN A 213 4.15 -15.25 6.05
C GLN A 213 4.16 -16.66 5.43
N ASP A 214 3.32 -16.91 4.42
CA ASP A 214 3.21 -18.23 3.76
C ASP A 214 4.28 -18.45 2.67
N PHE A 215 4.96 -17.39 2.24
CA PHE A 215 5.91 -17.39 1.11
C PHE A 215 7.37 -17.31 1.58
N ALA A 216 7.61 -16.63 2.69
CA ALA A 216 8.90 -16.47 3.33
C ALA A 216 8.70 -16.38 4.86
N PRO A 217 8.47 -17.52 5.54
CA PRO A 217 8.17 -17.57 6.97
C PRO A 217 9.22 -16.91 7.87
N GLU A 218 10.44 -16.69 7.38
CA GLU A 218 11.52 -16.00 8.08
C GLU A 218 11.11 -14.60 8.53
N VAL A 219 10.22 -13.91 7.79
CA VAL A 219 9.72 -12.56 8.17
C VAL A 219 9.00 -12.55 9.51
N LEU A 220 8.49 -13.71 9.98
CA LEU A 220 7.81 -13.81 11.26
C LEU A 220 8.77 -13.55 12.43
N ALA A 221 10.06 -13.83 12.26
CA ALA A 221 11.07 -13.66 13.31
C ALA A 221 11.26 -12.21 13.78
N VAL A 222 10.76 -11.22 13.03
CA VAL A 222 10.93 -9.79 13.35
C VAL A 222 9.63 -9.13 13.83
N VAL A 223 8.50 -9.84 13.79
CA VAL A 223 7.18 -9.29 14.09
C VAL A 223 7.08 -8.78 15.52
N ASP A 224 7.54 -9.56 16.50
CA ASP A 224 7.50 -9.16 17.92
C ASP A 224 8.33 -7.89 18.18
N ALA A 225 9.55 -7.85 17.64
CA ALA A 225 10.43 -6.69 17.79
C ALA A 225 9.82 -5.41 17.17
N LEU A 226 9.11 -5.53 16.05
CA LEU A 226 8.41 -4.41 15.43
C LEU A 226 7.18 -3.99 16.24
N ALA A 227 6.41 -4.96 16.75
CA ALA A 227 5.20 -4.75 17.54
C ALA A 227 5.47 -4.00 18.84
N GLU A 228 6.56 -4.37 19.54
CA GLU A 228 6.99 -3.76 20.80
C GLU A 228 7.23 -2.24 20.66
N ARG A 229 7.59 -1.76 19.46
CA ARG A 229 7.80 -0.32 19.20
C ARG A 229 6.49 0.47 19.08
N ILE A 230 5.36 -0.19 18.81
CA ILE A 230 4.11 0.50 18.50
C ILE A 230 3.60 1.33 19.69
N PRO A 231 3.48 0.80 20.92
CA PRO A 231 2.95 1.57 22.04
C PRO A 231 3.70 2.88 22.33
N GLU A 232 5.02 2.90 22.12
CA GLU A 232 5.84 4.10 22.33
C GLU A 232 5.63 5.17 21.25
N LYS A 233 5.35 4.74 20.01
CA LYS A 233 5.31 5.62 18.83
C LYS A 233 3.90 5.91 18.33
N VAL A 234 2.87 5.24 18.87
CA VAL A 234 1.48 5.28 18.35
C VAL A 234 0.93 6.70 18.17
N LYS A 235 1.35 7.65 19.00
CA LYS A 235 0.97 9.06 18.89
C LYS A 235 1.42 9.75 17.59
N ASP A 236 2.48 9.24 16.96
CA ASP A 236 3.07 9.78 15.74
C ASP A 236 2.53 9.08 14.48
N PHE A 237 1.73 8.02 14.65
CA PHE A 237 1.12 7.29 13.53
C PHE A 237 0.01 8.12 12.87
N ASN A 238 -0.07 8.04 11.56
CA ASN A 238 -1.23 8.50 10.80
C ASN A 238 -2.30 7.39 10.67
N ALA A 239 -3.45 7.75 10.09
CA ALA A 239 -4.61 6.86 9.95
C ALA A 239 -4.29 5.56 9.19
N GLN A 240 -3.55 5.65 8.09
CA GLN A 240 -3.19 4.51 7.25
C GLN A 240 -2.19 3.59 7.96
N GLU A 241 -1.20 4.16 8.62
CA GLU A 241 -0.19 3.37 9.35
C GLU A 241 -0.83 2.56 10.48
N MET A 242 -1.81 3.16 11.19
CA MET A 242 -2.57 2.45 12.23
C MET A 242 -3.43 1.32 11.64
N SER A 243 -4.11 1.57 10.52
CA SER A 243 -4.96 0.58 9.86
C SER A 243 -4.14 -0.64 9.41
N MET A 244 -2.96 -0.39 8.82
CA MET A 244 -2.01 -1.42 8.40
C MET A 244 -1.51 -2.27 9.57
N CYS A 245 -1.13 -1.65 10.69
CA CYS A 245 -0.66 -2.38 11.87
C CYS A 245 -1.78 -3.23 12.51
N LEU A 246 -3.00 -2.70 12.61
CA LEU A 246 -4.13 -3.44 13.17
C LEU A 246 -4.51 -4.63 12.27
N TRP A 247 -4.49 -4.43 10.95
CA TRP A 247 -4.69 -5.50 9.97
C TRP A 247 -3.60 -6.57 10.05
N ALA A 248 -2.33 -6.17 10.18
CA ALA A 248 -1.22 -7.09 10.37
C ALA A 248 -1.37 -7.90 11.67
N ALA A 249 -1.80 -7.26 12.77
CA ALA A 249 -2.07 -7.96 14.03
C ALA A 249 -3.16 -9.01 13.90
N ALA A 250 -4.27 -8.70 13.23
CA ALA A 250 -5.33 -9.66 12.95
C ALA A 250 -4.86 -10.83 12.07
N THR A 251 -3.97 -10.55 11.12
CA THR A 251 -3.46 -11.53 10.15
C THR A 251 -2.38 -12.44 10.73
N LEU A 252 -1.60 -11.95 11.69
CA LEU A 252 -0.45 -12.65 12.28
C LEU A 252 -0.74 -13.24 13.67
N GLN A 253 -1.93 -13.03 14.24
CA GLN A 253 -2.26 -13.39 15.62
C GLN A 253 -1.96 -14.86 16.01
N GLU A 254 -2.09 -15.79 15.06
CA GLU A 254 -1.81 -17.22 15.32
C GLU A 254 -0.32 -17.54 15.16
N ALA A 255 0.31 -17.02 14.10
CA ALA A 255 1.71 -17.28 13.76
C ALA A 255 2.69 -16.55 14.70
N THR A 256 2.31 -15.38 15.20
CA THR A 256 3.13 -14.57 16.09
C THR A 256 2.24 -13.84 17.12
N PRO A 257 1.81 -14.53 18.20
CA PRO A 257 0.89 -13.96 19.18
C PRO A 257 1.38 -12.68 19.88
N GLY A 258 2.69 -12.42 19.93
CA GLY A 258 3.26 -11.20 20.52
C GLY A 258 2.83 -9.92 19.79
N ILE A 259 2.41 -10.00 18.52
CA ILE A 259 1.82 -8.85 17.79
C ILE A 259 0.57 -8.28 18.49
N LEU A 260 -0.14 -9.09 19.29
CA LEU A 260 -1.35 -8.69 19.99
C LEU A 260 -1.08 -7.63 21.08
N GLU A 261 0.15 -7.53 21.58
CA GLU A 261 0.53 -6.50 22.56
C GLU A 261 0.42 -5.07 22.00
N ALA A 262 0.48 -4.90 20.67
CA ALA A 262 0.29 -3.62 20.01
C ALA A 262 -1.20 -3.19 19.92
N VAL A 263 -2.13 -4.14 19.98
CA VAL A 263 -3.57 -3.91 19.71
C VAL A 263 -4.19 -2.88 20.66
N PRO A 264 -3.98 -2.92 21.99
CA PRO A 264 -4.57 -1.92 22.89
C PRO A 264 -4.15 -0.47 22.58
N ALA A 265 -2.89 -0.26 22.22
CA ALA A 265 -2.37 1.07 21.88
C ALA A 265 -2.97 1.60 20.57
N LEU A 266 -3.07 0.73 19.55
CA LEU A 266 -3.70 1.04 18.27
C LEU A 266 -5.18 1.34 18.45
N ALA A 267 -5.92 0.45 19.13
CA ALA A 267 -7.36 0.55 19.30
C ALA A 267 -7.79 1.81 20.06
N LYS A 268 -6.96 2.28 21.01
CA LYS A 268 -7.18 3.55 21.71
C LYS A 268 -6.96 4.77 20.80
N SER A 269 -6.02 4.71 19.86
CA SER A 269 -5.62 5.86 19.04
C SER A 269 -6.43 5.99 17.74
N ILE A 270 -6.84 4.87 17.14
CA ILE A 270 -7.59 4.83 15.87
C ILE A 270 -8.86 5.70 15.86
N PRO A 271 -9.71 5.72 16.90
CA PRO A 271 -10.91 6.56 16.92
C PRO A 271 -10.61 8.05 16.65
N GLY A 272 -9.46 8.56 17.11
CA GLY A 272 -9.04 9.94 16.89
C GLY A 272 -8.56 10.25 15.45
N GLN A 273 -8.27 9.22 14.65
CA GLN A 273 -7.85 9.37 13.24
C GLN A 273 -8.93 8.91 12.24
N ALA A 274 -10.05 8.36 12.71
CA ALA A 274 -11.11 7.80 11.84
C ALA A 274 -11.65 8.79 10.79
N SER A 275 -11.66 10.09 11.09
CA SER A 275 -12.09 11.13 10.13
C SER A 275 -11.15 11.29 8.91
N LYS A 276 -9.90 10.86 9.03
CA LYS A 276 -8.87 10.94 7.97
C LYS A 276 -8.69 9.63 7.19
N MET A 277 -9.38 8.57 7.60
CA MET A 277 -9.30 7.26 6.97
C MET A 277 -9.98 7.25 5.61
N ASN A 278 -9.33 6.59 4.64
CA ASN A 278 -9.94 6.30 3.35
C ASN A 278 -10.79 5.00 3.44
N PRO A 279 -11.54 4.61 2.38
CA PRO A 279 -12.32 3.37 2.36
C PRO A 279 -11.55 2.11 2.75
N GLN A 280 -10.32 1.96 2.24
CA GLN A 280 -9.47 0.82 2.52
C GLN A 280 -9.10 0.75 4.01
N ASP A 281 -8.76 1.89 4.63
CA ASP A 281 -8.42 1.97 6.05
C ASP A 281 -9.60 1.57 6.95
N LEU A 282 -10.79 2.12 6.66
CA LEU A 282 -12.03 1.82 7.38
C LEU A 282 -12.36 0.32 7.29
N SER A 283 -12.29 -0.23 6.06
CA SER A 283 -12.57 -1.64 5.81
C SER A 283 -11.58 -2.56 6.52
N SER A 284 -10.28 -2.24 6.44
CA SER A 284 -9.22 -3.01 7.09
C SER A 284 -9.36 -3.00 8.62
N CYS A 285 -9.75 -1.87 9.22
CA CYS A 285 -9.97 -1.78 10.66
C CYS A 285 -11.17 -2.61 11.13
N LEU A 286 -12.31 -2.57 10.41
CA LEU A 286 -13.45 -3.43 10.77
C LEU A 286 -13.14 -4.91 10.59
N TRP A 287 -12.51 -5.27 9.47
CA TRP A 287 -12.09 -6.65 9.22
C TRP A 287 -11.14 -7.14 10.32
N ALA A 288 -10.17 -6.31 10.73
CA ALA A 288 -9.25 -6.65 11.79
C ALA A 288 -9.95 -6.79 13.16
N ALA A 289 -10.87 -5.87 13.50
CA ALA A 289 -11.64 -5.94 14.73
C ALA A 289 -12.49 -7.22 14.82
N ALA A 290 -13.10 -7.64 13.71
CA ALA A 290 -13.86 -8.89 13.63
C ALA A 290 -12.97 -10.13 13.84
N ASN A 291 -11.76 -10.16 13.27
CA ASN A 291 -10.83 -11.28 13.44
C ASN A 291 -10.15 -11.30 14.82
N LEU A 292 -10.06 -10.15 15.50
CA LEU A 292 -9.44 -10.01 16.82
C LEU A 292 -10.46 -10.10 17.97
N GLU A 293 -11.76 -10.23 17.69
CA GLU A 293 -12.83 -10.19 18.71
C GLU A 293 -12.56 -11.13 19.88
N ALA A 294 -12.09 -12.35 19.60
CA ALA A 294 -11.84 -13.37 20.63
C ALA A 294 -10.45 -13.25 21.30
N THR A 295 -9.42 -12.87 20.56
CA THR A 295 -8.01 -12.93 20.99
C THR A 295 -7.51 -11.59 21.54
N ALA A 296 -8.01 -10.48 21.04
CA ALA A 296 -7.71 -9.14 21.53
C ALA A 296 -8.97 -8.24 21.50
N PRO A 297 -9.92 -8.43 22.45
CA PRO A 297 -11.18 -7.68 22.51
C PRO A 297 -11.02 -6.16 22.56
N ALA A 298 -9.84 -5.66 22.96
CA ALA A 298 -9.52 -4.23 22.88
C ALA A 298 -9.71 -3.66 21.46
N ALA A 299 -9.52 -4.47 20.41
CA ALA A 299 -9.76 -4.09 19.02
C ALA A 299 -11.20 -3.59 18.77
N LEU A 300 -12.19 -4.05 19.55
CA LEU A 300 -13.58 -3.61 19.41
C LEU A 300 -13.78 -2.11 19.68
N GLN A 301 -12.86 -1.45 20.39
CA GLN A 301 -12.91 0.00 20.65
C GLN A 301 -12.87 0.84 19.37
N VAL A 302 -12.37 0.30 18.25
CA VAL A 302 -12.36 1.03 16.96
C VAL A 302 -13.73 1.06 16.31
N VAL A 303 -14.58 0.06 16.58
CA VAL A 303 -15.80 -0.21 15.80
C VAL A 303 -16.77 0.98 15.78
N PRO A 304 -17.10 1.64 16.91
CA PRO A 304 -18.07 2.74 16.89
C PRO A 304 -17.64 3.90 15.99
N ALA A 305 -16.37 4.32 16.08
CA ALA A 305 -15.83 5.43 15.30
C ALA A 305 -15.77 5.09 13.81
N ILE A 306 -15.35 3.87 13.46
CA ILE A 306 -15.28 3.42 12.07
C ILE A 306 -16.69 3.28 11.47
N ALA A 307 -17.61 2.66 12.20
CA ALA A 307 -19.00 2.47 11.77
C ALA A 307 -19.72 3.81 11.52
N GLN A 308 -19.43 4.84 12.32
CA GLN A 308 -19.98 6.18 12.12
C GLN A 308 -19.51 6.84 10.82
N ARG A 309 -18.29 6.53 10.35
CA ARG A 309 -17.72 7.12 9.12
C ARG A 309 -18.18 6.45 7.83
N ILE A 310 -18.59 5.19 7.90
CA ILE A 310 -18.93 4.40 6.70
C ILE A 310 -20.09 5.00 5.89
N PRO A 311 -21.22 5.45 6.48
CA PRO A 311 -22.32 6.02 5.70
C PRO A 311 -21.89 7.17 4.79
N ASP A 312 -21.01 8.05 5.28
CA ASP A 312 -20.51 9.20 4.51
C ASP A 312 -19.50 8.82 3.41
N SER A 313 -18.87 7.65 3.54
CA SER A 313 -17.78 7.22 2.66
C SER A 313 -18.15 6.07 1.72
N SER A 314 -19.28 5.38 1.94
CA SER A 314 -19.64 4.13 1.26
C SER A 314 -19.67 4.22 -0.26
N MET A 315 -19.97 5.40 -0.83
CA MET A 315 -19.93 5.63 -2.28
C MET A 315 -18.53 5.47 -2.90
N LYS A 316 -17.47 5.66 -2.10
CA LYS A 316 -16.08 5.55 -2.56
C LYS A 316 -15.52 4.13 -2.43
N PHE A 317 -16.24 3.22 -1.79
CA PHE A 317 -15.75 1.86 -1.55
C PHE A 317 -15.73 1.06 -2.86
N ASN A 318 -14.70 0.24 -3.02
CA ASN A 318 -14.66 -0.82 -4.04
C ASN A 318 -15.38 -2.10 -3.55
N SER A 319 -15.45 -3.12 -4.40
CA SER A 319 -16.16 -4.38 -4.08
C SER A 319 -15.59 -5.08 -2.84
N GLN A 320 -14.26 -5.17 -2.74
CA GLN A 320 -13.55 -5.82 -1.66
C GLN A 320 -13.79 -5.12 -0.32
N GLU A 321 -13.74 -3.80 -0.32
CA GLU A 321 -13.93 -3.01 0.89
C GLU A 321 -15.36 -3.14 1.42
N LEU A 322 -16.36 -3.12 0.52
CA LEU A 322 -17.77 -3.33 0.87
C LEU A 322 -18.00 -4.73 1.43
N SER A 323 -17.47 -5.76 0.76
CA SER A 323 -17.64 -7.16 1.14
C SER A 323 -17.03 -7.43 2.51
N ASN A 324 -15.81 -6.93 2.75
CA ASN A 324 -15.10 -7.06 4.03
C ASN A 324 -15.86 -6.38 5.17
N CYS A 325 -16.40 -5.18 4.95
CA CYS A 325 -17.19 -4.48 5.98
C CYS A 325 -18.49 -5.21 6.33
N LEU A 326 -19.22 -5.72 5.33
CA LEU A 326 -20.45 -6.49 5.57
C LEU A 326 -20.16 -7.80 6.29
N TRP A 327 -19.10 -8.50 5.89
CA TRP A 327 -18.62 -9.68 6.60
C TRP A 327 -18.29 -9.33 8.04
N ALA A 328 -17.47 -8.30 8.28
CA ALA A 328 -17.10 -7.87 9.63
C ALA A 328 -18.33 -7.50 10.48
N ALA A 329 -19.30 -6.79 9.92
CA ALA A 329 -20.55 -6.46 10.61
C ALA A 329 -21.35 -7.70 11.01
N SER A 330 -21.29 -8.76 10.20
CA SER A 330 -21.95 -10.04 10.50
C SER A 330 -21.33 -10.78 11.67
N ILE A 331 -20.01 -10.62 11.88
CA ILE A 331 -19.25 -11.16 13.01
C ILE A 331 -19.53 -10.31 14.25
N LEU A 332 -19.31 -9.00 14.14
CA LEU A 332 -19.31 -8.05 15.25
C LEU A 332 -20.70 -7.68 15.80
N LYS A 333 -21.79 -8.10 15.16
CA LYS A 333 -23.17 -7.71 15.53
C LYS A 333 -23.52 -7.90 17.02
N SER A 334 -22.84 -8.81 17.72
CA SER A 334 -23.06 -9.10 19.14
C SER A 334 -22.02 -8.40 20.03
N GLY A 335 -20.74 -8.42 19.66
CA GLY A 335 -19.66 -7.82 20.46
C GLY A 335 -19.52 -6.29 20.30
N ALA A 336 -19.97 -5.73 19.18
CA ALA A 336 -19.93 -4.30 18.87
C ALA A 336 -21.12 -3.91 17.97
N PRO A 337 -22.35 -3.86 18.51
CA PRO A 337 -23.59 -3.66 17.74
C PRO A 337 -23.64 -2.33 16.99
N GLU A 338 -22.81 -1.34 17.35
CA GLU A 338 -22.65 -0.07 16.63
C GLU A 338 -22.29 -0.28 15.16
N VAL A 339 -21.64 -1.39 14.81
CA VAL A 339 -21.33 -1.76 13.42
C VAL A 339 -22.59 -1.86 12.55
N LEU A 340 -23.74 -2.19 13.14
CA LEU A 340 -24.99 -2.39 12.42
C LEU A 340 -25.52 -1.09 11.78
N GLN A 341 -25.14 0.08 12.30
CA GLN A 341 -25.52 1.37 11.70
C GLN A 341 -24.93 1.57 10.30
N ALA A 342 -23.79 0.93 10.00
CA ALA A 342 -23.11 1.02 8.71
C ALA A 342 -23.74 0.10 7.64
N VAL A 343 -24.44 -0.95 8.08
CA VAL A 343 -24.93 -2.03 7.20
C VAL A 343 -25.86 -1.53 6.09
N PRO A 344 -26.87 -0.66 6.33
CA PRO A 344 -27.74 -0.19 5.26
C PRO A 344 -26.97 0.53 4.14
N ALA A 345 -26.05 1.43 4.51
CA ALA A 345 -25.24 2.18 3.57
C ALA A 345 -24.27 1.30 2.77
N LEU A 346 -23.76 0.22 3.37
CA LEU A 346 -22.93 -0.76 2.68
C LEU A 346 -23.76 -1.62 1.73
N ALA A 347 -24.87 -2.19 2.21
CA ALA A 347 -25.72 -3.12 1.47
C ALA A 347 -26.30 -2.48 0.20
N GLU A 348 -26.72 -1.21 0.27
CA GLU A 348 -27.25 -0.46 -0.88
C GLU A 348 -26.25 -0.35 -2.05
N ARG A 349 -24.94 -0.41 -1.77
CA ARG A 349 -23.89 -0.27 -2.80
C ARG A 349 -23.55 -1.59 -3.49
N ILE A 350 -23.92 -2.72 -2.90
CA ILE A 350 -23.57 -4.06 -3.38
C ILE A 350 -24.09 -4.34 -4.79
N PRO A 351 -25.38 -4.11 -5.13
CA PRO A 351 -25.88 -4.41 -6.48
C PRO A 351 -25.11 -3.68 -7.59
N GLY A 352 -24.70 -2.43 -7.34
CA GLY A 352 -23.94 -1.63 -8.31
C GLY A 352 -22.48 -2.05 -8.50
N LYS A 353 -21.96 -2.96 -7.68
CA LYS A 353 -20.58 -3.49 -7.75
C LYS A 353 -20.53 -5.01 -7.96
N ALA A 354 -21.67 -5.68 -8.03
CA ALA A 354 -21.78 -7.14 -8.08
C ALA A 354 -20.98 -7.76 -9.24
N SER A 355 -21.03 -7.15 -10.44
CA SER A 355 -20.38 -7.68 -11.64
C SER A 355 -18.85 -7.68 -11.61
N VAL A 356 -18.23 -6.91 -10.71
CA VAL A 356 -16.77 -6.84 -10.55
C VAL A 356 -16.29 -7.57 -9.29
N MET A 357 -17.18 -8.23 -8.56
CA MET A 357 -16.84 -8.97 -7.35
C MET A 357 -16.08 -10.25 -7.69
N ILE A 358 -14.98 -10.47 -6.99
CA ILE A 358 -14.28 -11.76 -7.04
C ILE A 358 -15.01 -12.79 -6.15
N PRO A 359 -14.69 -14.10 -6.24
CA PRO A 359 -15.39 -15.13 -5.47
C PRO A 359 -15.35 -14.90 -3.94
N GLN A 360 -14.25 -14.34 -3.43
CA GLN A 360 -14.14 -13.97 -2.02
C GLN A 360 -15.14 -12.87 -1.60
N ASP A 361 -15.32 -11.86 -2.45
CA ASP A 361 -16.23 -10.75 -2.18
C ASP A 361 -17.67 -11.25 -2.09
N LEU A 362 -18.05 -12.12 -3.02
CA LEU A 362 -19.35 -12.77 -3.04
C LEU A 362 -19.56 -13.65 -1.80
N ALA A 363 -18.55 -14.43 -1.40
CA ALA A 363 -18.61 -15.26 -0.19
C ALA A 363 -18.86 -14.41 1.05
N ASN A 364 -18.10 -13.33 1.21
CA ASN A 364 -18.25 -12.36 2.29
C ASN A 364 -19.67 -11.78 2.34
N CYS A 365 -20.22 -11.38 1.18
CA CYS A 365 -21.59 -10.87 1.07
C CYS A 365 -22.64 -11.91 1.46
N LEU A 366 -22.50 -13.17 1.01
CA LEU A 366 -23.44 -14.25 1.32
C LEU A 366 -23.42 -14.63 2.81
N VAL A 367 -22.23 -14.71 3.41
CA VAL A 367 -22.09 -14.90 4.85
C VAL A 367 -22.78 -13.77 5.61
N ALA A 368 -22.60 -12.52 5.16
CA ALA A 368 -23.25 -11.37 5.76
C ALA A 368 -24.78 -11.45 5.61
N ALA A 369 -25.31 -11.81 4.44
CA ALA A 369 -26.75 -11.96 4.21
C ALA A 369 -27.39 -13.03 5.11
N GLY A 370 -26.69 -14.14 5.38
CA GLY A 370 -27.16 -15.17 6.31
C GLY A 370 -27.32 -14.69 7.75
N HIS A 371 -26.54 -13.68 8.16
CA HIS A 371 -26.50 -13.19 9.54
C HIS A 371 -27.20 -11.85 9.75
N LEU A 372 -27.34 -11.04 8.71
CA LEU A 372 -27.89 -9.67 8.73
C LEU A 372 -29.26 -9.66 8.02
N LYS A 373 -30.27 -10.26 8.67
CA LYS A 373 -31.60 -10.53 8.08
C LYS A 373 -32.26 -9.33 7.38
N HIS A 374 -32.10 -8.12 7.92
CA HIS A 374 -32.70 -6.91 7.33
C HIS A 374 -31.99 -6.44 6.05
N ALA A 375 -30.69 -6.71 5.91
CA ALA A 375 -29.90 -6.35 4.73
C ALA A 375 -29.88 -7.46 3.67
N ALA A 376 -30.21 -8.70 4.05
CA ALA A 376 -30.22 -9.85 3.16
C ALA A 376 -30.98 -9.61 1.84
N PRO A 377 -32.21 -9.04 1.81
CA PRO A 377 -32.91 -8.83 0.55
C PRO A 377 -32.17 -7.92 -0.43
N VAL A 378 -31.41 -6.94 0.07
CA VAL A 378 -30.63 -6.02 -0.76
C VAL A 378 -29.34 -6.68 -1.23
N ILE A 379 -28.63 -7.36 -0.33
CA ILE A 379 -27.37 -8.06 -0.67
C ILE A 379 -27.65 -9.16 -1.70
N LEU A 380 -28.76 -9.89 -1.56
CA LEU A 380 -29.11 -10.98 -2.47
C LEU A 380 -29.58 -10.49 -3.86
N GLN A 381 -29.83 -9.19 -4.07
CA GLN A 381 -30.00 -8.65 -5.43
C GLN A 381 -28.74 -8.76 -6.28
N ALA A 382 -27.57 -8.95 -5.67
CA ALA A 382 -26.33 -9.26 -6.38
C ALA A 382 -26.21 -10.73 -6.80
N MET A 383 -27.14 -11.62 -6.40
CA MET A 383 -27.08 -13.05 -6.73
C MET A 383 -27.07 -13.38 -8.22
N PRO A 384 -27.77 -12.66 -9.13
CA PRO A 384 -27.70 -12.97 -10.56
C PRO A 384 -26.27 -12.89 -11.12
N ALA A 385 -25.43 -12.00 -10.57
CA ALA A 385 -24.01 -11.95 -10.95
C ALA A 385 -23.24 -13.22 -10.53
N ILE A 386 -23.72 -13.96 -9.52
CA ILE A 386 -23.14 -15.23 -9.05
C ILE A 386 -23.40 -16.36 -10.05
N GLU A 387 -24.60 -16.39 -10.63
CA GLU A 387 -25.04 -17.41 -11.59
C GLU A 387 -24.31 -17.29 -12.95
N GLU A 388 -23.75 -16.12 -13.24
CA GLU A 388 -22.95 -15.88 -14.45
C GLU A 388 -21.49 -16.37 -14.34
N HIS A 389 -21.04 -16.78 -13.15
CA HIS A 389 -19.68 -17.30 -12.96
C HIS A 389 -19.57 -18.80 -13.28
N ASP A 390 -18.36 -19.23 -13.68
CA ASP A 390 -18.08 -20.63 -14.01
C ASP A 390 -18.17 -21.58 -12.79
N SER A 391 -18.27 -22.89 -13.06
CA SER A 391 -18.40 -23.90 -12.02
C SER A 391 -17.21 -23.94 -11.05
N ALA A 392 -16.00 -23.57 -11.51
CA ALA A 392 -14.82 -23.49 -10.65
C ALA A 392 -14.94 -22.35 -9.63
N THR A 393 -15.51 -21.23 -10.04
CA THR A 393 -15.82 -20.08 -9.19
C THR A 393 -16.86 -20.44 -8.14
N LEU A 394 -17.92 -21.16 -8.50
CA LEU A 394 -18.93 -21.62 -7.56
C LEU A 394 -18.35 -22.59 -6.50
N VAL A 395 -17.44 -23.48 -6.89
CA VAL A 395 -16.74 -24.36 -5.94
C VAL A 395 -15.87 -23.54 -4.97
N ARG A 396 -15.14 -22.55 -5.46
CA ARG A 396 -14.36 -21.63 -4.60
C ARG A 396 -15.25 -20.84 -3.66
N LEU A 397 -16.38 -20.36 -4.12
CA LEU A 397 -17.37 -19.65 -3.31
C LEU A 397 -17.85 -20.52 -2.14
N LEU A 398 -18.24 -21.76 -2.43
CA LEU A 398 -18.68 -22.72 -1.40
C LEU A 398 -17.56 -23.04 -0.41
N TRP A 399 -16.32 -23.18 -0.90
CA TRP A 399 -15.14 -23.37 -0.05
C TRP A 399 -14.92 -22.20 0.91
N GLU A 400 -15.00 -20.95 0.43
CA GLU A 400 -14.80 -19.77 1.29
C GLU A 400 -15.93 -19.59 2.31
N ILE A 401 -17.18 -19.90 1.94
CA ILE A 401 -18.30 -19.94 2.87
C ILE A 401 -18.06 -21.00 3.96
N TRP A 402 -17.63 -22.20 3.56
CA TRP A 402 -17.33 -23.28 4.49
C TRP A 402 -16.17 -22.92 5.43
N LYS A 403 -15.08 -22.37 4.91
CA LYS A 403 -13.93 -21.91 5.71
C LYS A 403 -14.38 -20.92 6.78
N THR A 404 -15.21 -19.95 6.38
CA THR A 404 -15.75 -18.92 7.27
C THR A 404 -16.63 -19.52 8.38
N ARG A 405 -17.45 -20.54 8.06
CA ARG A 405 -18.28 -21.25 9.05
C ARG A 405 -17.46 -22.15 9.97
N ARG A 406 -16.43 -22.81 9.45
CA ARG A 406 -15.55 -23.69 10.23
C ARG A 406 -14.78 -22.92 11.31
N CYS A 407 -14.32 -21.70 11.02
CA CYS A 407 -13.70 -20.84 12.03
C CYS A 407 -14.65 -20.51 13.21
N LYS A 408 -15.96 -20.68 13.05
CA LYS A 408 -16.97 -20.50 14.11
C LYS A 408 -17.41 -21.80 14.79
N GLY A 409 -16.90 -22.96 14.38
CA GLY A 409 -17.44 -24.25 14.81
C GLY A 409 -18.87 -24.52 14.32
N GLU A 410 -19.33 -23.80 13.29
CA GLU A 410 -20.63 -23.99 12.66
C GLU A 410 -20.51 -25.07 11.56
N ASP A 411 -20.31 -26.34 11.97
CA ASP A 411 -20.05 -27.48 11.08
C ASP A 411 -21.29 -28.02 10.32
N ARG A 412 -22.41 -27.30 10.29
CA ARG A 412 -23.67 -27.76 9.64
C ARG A 412 -24.10 -26.96 8.43
#